data_AF-A0A8H4V2W0-F1
#
_entry.id   AF-A0A8H4V2W0-F1
#
_cell.length_a   1.000
_cell.length_b   1.000
_cell.length_c   1.000
_cell.angle_alpha   90.00
_cell.angle_beta   90.00
_cell.angle_gamma   90.00
#
_symmetry.space_group_name_H-M   'P 1'
#
loop_
_entity.id
_entity.type
_entity.pdbx_description
1 polymer ?
#
loop_
_entity_poly.entity_id
_entity_poly.type
_entity_poly.pdbx_seq_one_letter_code
_entity_poly.pdbx_strand_id
1 'polypeptide(L)'
;LEQRPQSTSVKSSLHDGKNARNIGCSGCSAIIGTEDPVAEGLRLYKNNISVKRTGATEHAYETHSIDIITSSQLLDLIDHEGVRRFVIHAGRSDGILLWAFNPDLRYSSSSADHSIVSRRAMKVLYQNVTDVEGILEPEDGAPTPLSLEELFLPENIYDELVVSLQRSNLLMPISARIFREWNVALLDRLEKRPR
;
A
#
# COMPACT_ATOMS: atom_id res chain seq x y z
N LEU A 1 -16.88 40.52 7.02
CA LEU A 1 -15.74 39.58 6.91
C LEU A 1 -15.96 38.48 7.93
N GLU A 2 -16.62 37.40 7.50
CA GLU A 2 -16.87 36.21 8.32
C GLU A 2 -15.60 35.36 8.37
N GLN A 3 -15.14 35.01 9.58
CA GLN A 3 -14.02 34.10 9.78
C GLN A 3 -14.51 32.66 9.64
N ARG A 4 -13.84 31.92 8.76
CA ARG A 4 -14.09 30.50 8.47
C ARG A 4 -13.52 29.64 9.61
N PRO A 5 -14.23 28.63 10.13
CA PRO A 5 -13.72 27.80 11.21
C PRO A 5 -12.53 26.96 10.76
N GLN A 6 -11.50 26.89 11.60
CA GLN A 6 -10.35 26.01 11.43
C GLN A 6 -10.81 24.55 11.52
N SER A 7 -10.51 23.78 10.48
CA SER A 7 -10.71 22.33 10.47
C SER A 7 -9.75 21.70 11.48
N THR A 8 -10.29 21.20 12.58
CA THR A 8 -9.61 20.26 13.47
C THR A 8 -9.27 19.01 12.67
N SER A 9 -8.01 18.90 12.24
CA SER A 9 -7.45 17.63 11.74
C SER A 9 -7.51 16.63 12.88
N VAL A 10 -8.34 15.60 12.72
CA VAL A 10 -8.37 14.45 13.62
C VAL A 10 -7.05 13.71 13.39
N LYS A 11 -6.05 14.03 14.22
CA LYS A 11 -4.82 13.25 14.30
C LYS A 11 -5.20 11.83 14.69
N SER A 12 -5.06 10.88 13.78
CA SER A 12 -5.04 9.44 14.08
C SER A 12 -3.75 9.16 14.85
N SER A 13 -3.77 9.43 16.15
CA SER A 13 -2.72 8.99 17.05
C SER A 13 -2.76 7.46 17.15
N LEU A 14 -2.08 6.76 16.25
CA LEU A 14 -1.62 5.40 16.52
C LEU A 14 -0.30 5.52 17.30
N HIS A 15 -0.46 5.90 18.57
CA HIS A 15 0.61 5.93 19.54
C HIS A 15 1.01 4.50 19.97
N ASP A 16 2.31 4.35 20.18
CA ASP A 16 2.94 3.46 21.16
C ASP A 16 2.93 1.95 20.84
N GLY A 17 3.86 1.56 19.96
CA GLY A 17 4.21 0.17 19.66
C GLY A 17 4.88 -0.57 20.83
N LYS A 18 4.23 -0.66 21.98
CA LYS A 18 4.52 -1.71 22.96
C LYS A 18 3.94 -3.03 22.44
N ASN A 19 4.75 -3.73 21.64
CA ASN A 19 4.65 -5.15 21.29
C ASN A 19 3.22 -5.69 21.12
N ALA A 20 2.48 -5.21 20.12
CA ALA A 20 1.26 -5.88 19.69
C ALA A 20 1.59 -7.34 19.33
N ARG A 21 0.98 -8.30 20.02
CA ARG A 21 1.29 -9.73 19.84
C ARG A 21 0.76 -10.20 18.49
N ASN A 22 1.65 -10.78 17.67
CA ASN A 22 1.26 -11.37 16.39
C ASN A 22 0.36 -12.59 16.59
N ILE A 23 -0.69 -12.68 15.79
CA ILE A 23 -1.61 -13.82 15.72
C ILE A 23 -1.18 -14.66 14.52
N GLY A 24 -0.84 -15.93 14.74
CA GLY A 24 -0.42 -16.86 13.70
C GLY A 24 -1.49 -17.90 13.36
N CYS A 25 -1.49 -18.38 12.12
CA CYS A 25 -2.24 -19.56 11.71
C CYS A 25 -1.67 -20.81 12.39
N SER A 26 -2.52 -21.63 13.03
CA SER A 26 -2.08 -22.86 13.69
C SER A 26 -1.51 -23.93 12.74
N GLY A 27 -1.91 -23.91 11.47
CA GLY A 27 -1.49 -24.91 10.48
C GLY A 27 -0.17 -24.57 9.77
N CYS A 28 0.06 -23.30 9.43
CA CYS A 28 1.22 -22.87 8.64
C CYS A 28 2.07 -21.79 9.31
N SER A 29 1.70 -21.34 10.52
CA SER A 29 2.37 -20.26 11.26
C SER A 29 2.38 -18.89 10.57
N ALA A 30 1.70 -18.74 9.42
CA ALA A 30 1.57 -17.44 8.77
C ALA A 30 0.89 -16.44 9.70
N ILE A 31 1.43 -15.22 9.81
CA ILE A 31 0.82 -14.15 10.60
C ILE A 31 -0.51 -13.79 9.94
N ILE A 32 -1.61 -13.76 10.69
CA ILE A 32 -2.95 -13.40 10.18
C ILE A 32 -3.47 -12.08 10.76
N GLY A 33 -2.76 -11.52 11.74
CA GLY A 33 -3.16 -10.29 12.40
C GLY A 33 -2.33 -9.99 13.64
N THR A 34 -2.79 -9.02 14.41
CA THR A 34 -2.20 -8.58 15.68
C THR A 34 -3.28 -8.35 16.72
N GLU A 35 -2.94 -8.49 18.00
CA GLU A 35 -3.78 -7.99 19.08
C GLU A 35 -3.85 -6.46 19.00
N ASP A 36 -5.05 -5.91 19.17
CA ASP A 36 -5.32 -4.47 19.23
C ASP A 36 -5.74 -4.13 20.67
N PRO A 37 -4.80 -3.63 21.51
CA PRO A 37 -5.08 -3.31 22.91
C PRO A 37 -6.12 -2.20 23.05
N VAL A 38 -6.19 -1.28 22.09
CA VAL A 38 -7.10 -0.11 22.13
C VAL A 38 -8.54 -0.57 21.91
N ALA A 39 -8.74 -1.50 20.99
CA ALA A 39 -10.04 -2.07 20.69
C ALA A 39 -10.42 -3.28 21.58
N GLU A 40 -9.56 -3.68 22.52
CA GLU A 40 -9.65 -4.95 23.25
C GLU A 40 -9.94 -6.14 22.32
N GLY A 41 -9.31 -6.15 21.15
CA GLY A 41 -9.71 -6.99 20.02
C GLY A 41 -8.55 -7.53 19.20
N LEU A 42 -8.90 -8.09 18.03
CA LEU A 42 -7.92 -8.60 17.06
C LEU A 42 -8.01 -7.78 15.77
N ARG A 43 -6.88 -7.21 15.35
CA ARG A 43 -6.73 -6.59 14.04
C ARG A 43 -6.24 -7.65 13.05
N LEU A 44 -7.17 -8.21 12.28
CA LEU A 44 -6.83 -9.18 11.24
C LEU A 44 -6.34 -8.48 9.97
N TYR A 45 -5.26 -8.99 9.41
CA TYR A 45 -4.76 -8.55 8.11
C TYR A 45 -5.59 -9.19 7.02
N LYS A 46 -6.46 -8.40 6.39
CA LYS A 46 -7.32 -8.86 5.28
C LYS A 46 -6.54 -9.59 4.19
N ASN A 47 -5.28 -9.22 4.00
CA ASN A 47 -4.38 -9.81 2.99
C ASN A 47 -3.98 -11.24 3.32
N ASN A 48 -3.98 -11.59 4.61
CA ASN A 48 -3.49 -12.87 5.10
C ASN A 48 -4.63 -13.83 5.44
N ILE A 49 -5.88 -13.45 5.17
CA ILE A 49 -7.08 -14.26 5.41
C ILE A 49 -8.01 -14.25 4.19
N SER A 50 -8.68 -15.37 3.96
CA SER A 50 -9.73 -15.49 2.95
C SER A 50 -11.07 -15.74 3.62
N VAL A 51 -12.13 -15.05 3.18
CA VAL A 51 -13.47 -15.20 3.77
C VAL A 51 -14.35 -16.05 2.86
N LYS A 52 -15.02 -17.05 3.45
CA LYS A 52 -16.07 -17.82 2.77
C LYS A 52 -17.44 -17.31 3.22
N ARG A 53 -18.31 -17.01 2.25
CA ARG A 53 -19.71 -16.68 2.54
C ARG A 53 -20.52 -17.97 2.72
N THR A 54 -21.16 -18.12 3.88
CA THR A 54 -22.07 -19.23 4.16
C THR A 54 -23.26 -19.17 3.21
N GLY A 55 -23.48 -20.23 2.41
CA GLY A 55 -24.56 -20.32 1.43
C GLY A 55 -24.16 -20.04 -0.03
N ALA A 56 -22.89 -19.73 -0.32
CA ALA A 56 -22.40 -19.72 -1.70
C ALA A 56 -22.22 -21.16 -2.22
N THR A 57 -22.72 -21.44 -3.42
CA THR A 57 -22.58 -22.73 -4.10
C THR A 57 -21.16 -23.00 -4.60
N GLU A 58 -20.35 -21.95 -4.74
CA GLU A 58 -18.95 -22.05 -5.14
C GLU A 58 -18.02 -22.09 -3.92
N HIS A 59 -17.13 -23.08 -3.89
CA HIS A 59 -16.14 -23.30 -2.83
C HIS A 59 -14.86 -22.45 -3.01
N ALA A 60 -14.91 -21.38 -3.78
CA ALA A 60 -13.72 -20.59 -4.09
C ALA A 60 -13.45 -19.57 -2.97
N TYR A 61 -12.38 -19.78 -2.20
CA TYR A 61 -11.78 -18.72 -1.40
C TYR A 61 -11.18 -17.68 -2.35
N GLU A 62 -11.55 -16.42 -2.19
CA GLU A 62 -10.97 -15.32 -2.97
C GLU A 62 -9.71 -14.82 -2.26
N THR A 63 -8.66 -14.61 -3.05
CA THR A 63 -7.40 -13.99 -2.62
C THR A 63 -7.02 -12.94 -3.65
N HIS A 64 -6.35 -11.88 -3.21
CA HIS A 64 -5.90 -10.80 -4.07
C HIS A 64 -4.39 -10.64 -3.93
N SER A 65 -3.72 -10.23 -5.02
CA SER A 65 -2.28 -9.95 -4.97
C SER A 65 -1.99 -8.74 -4.10
N ILE A 66 -0.76 -8.65 -3.60
CA ILE A 66 -0.29 -7.49 -2.82
C ILE A 66 -0.54 -6.17 -3.55
N ASP A 67 -0.36 -6.16 -4.87
CA ASP A 67 -0.57 -4.98 -5.71
C ASP A 67 -1.98 -4.43 -5.64
N ILE A 68 -2.98 -5.33 -5.69
CA ILE A 68 -4.39 -4.95 -5.61
C ILE A 68 -4.68 -4.34 -4.25
N ILE A 69 -4.13 -4.95 -3.19
CA ILE A 69 -4.43 -4.50 -1.84
C ILE A 69 -3.72 -3.17 -1.54
N THR A 70 -2.43 -3.07 -1.84
CA THR A 70 -1.68 -1.83 -1.69
C THR A 70 -2.26 -0.73 -2.56
N SER A 71 -2.59 -0.99 -3.84
CA SER A 71 -3.22 0.02 -4.69
C SER A 71 -4.59 0.45 -4.17
N SER A 72 -5.38 -0.45 -3.59
CA SER A 72 -6.64 -0.11 -2.91
C SER A 72 -6.42 0.79 -1.70
N GLN A 73 -5.44 0.50 -0.84
CA GLN A 73 -5.10 1.36 0.31
C GLN A 73 -4.64 2.75 -0.14
N LEU A 74 -3.76 2.81 -1.14
CA LEU A 74 -3.29 4.08 -1.68
C LEU A 74 -4.42 4.90 -2.30
N LEU A 75 -5.35 4.26 -3.02
CA LEU A 75 -6.53 4.94 -3.58
C LEU A 75 -7.44 5.50 -2.50
N ASP A 76 -7.66 4.75 -1.42
CA ASP A 76 -8.44 5.19 -0.28
C ASP A 76 -7.86 6.48 0.32
N LEU A 77 -6.54 6.51 0.56
CA LEU A 77 -5.83 7.70 1.03
C LEU A 77 -5.87 8.85 0.01
N ILE A 78 -5.70 8.58 -1.28
CA ILE A 78 -5.83 9.60 -2.34
C ILE A 78 -7.22 10.23 -2.33
N ASP A 79 -8.28 9.42 -2.22
CA ASP A 79 -9.68 9.86 -2.30
C ASP A 79 -10.11 10.60 -1.02
N HIS A 80 -9.62 10.18 0.16
CA HIS A 80 -10.01 10.76 1.45
C HIS A 80 -9.14 11.94 1.88
N GLU A 81 -7.84 11.93 1.59
CA GLU A 81 -6.88 12.92 2.09
C GLU A 81 -6.32 13.81 0.96
N GLY A 82 -6.57 13.45 -0.30
CA GLY A 82 -6.10 14.21 -1.46
C GLY A 82 -4.58 14.12 -1.67
N VAL A 83 -3.89 13.25 -0.92
CA VAL A 83 -2.45 13.07 -1.00
C VAL A 83 -2.07 12.09 -2.10
N ARG A 84 -0.82 12.16 -2.58
CA ARG A 84 -0.32 11.24 -3.62
C ARG A 84 1.08 10.73 -3.35
N ARG A 85 1.73 11.22 -2.30
CA ARG A 85 3.05 10.77 -1.87
C ARG A 85 2.90 10.04 -0.56
N PHE A 86 3.62 8.94 -0.44
CA PHE A 86 3.52 8.04 0.69
C PHE A 86 4.91 7.62 1.13
N VAL A 87 5.16 7.58 2.43
CA VAL A 87 6.27 6.81 2.99
C VAL A 87 5.71 5.49 3.48
N ILE A 88 6.13 4.41 2.82
CA ILE A 88 5.70 3.05 3.14
C ILE A 88 6.82 2.35 3.88
N HIS A 89 6.55 1.78 5.04
CA HIS A 89 7.56 1.07 5.85
C HIS A 89 6.91 -0.01 6.73
N ALA A 90 7.74 -0.86 7.30
CA ALA A 90 7.34 -1.94 8.19
C ALA A 90 7.80 -1.74 9.64
N GLY A 91 7.83 -0.48 10.10
CA GLY A 91 8.34 -0.10 11.43
C GLY A 91 9.87 -0.12 11.55
N ARG A 92 10.58 -0.32 10.42
CA ARG A 92 12.03 -0.17 10.31
C ARG A 92 12.38 1.31 10.02
N SER A 93 13.66 1.67 10.14
CA SER A 93 14.16 3.00 9.78
C SER A 93 14.18 3.23 8.26
N ASP A 94 14.21 2.15 7.47
CA ASP A 94 14.17 2.19 6.02
C ASP A 94 12.75 1.94 5.48
N GLY A 95 12.53 2.35 4.23
CA GLY A 95 11.21 2.31 3.61
C GLY A 95 11.23 2.58 2.12
N ILE A 96 10.03 2.83 1.58
CA ILE A 96 9.80 3.25 0.20
C ILE A 96 9.10 4.60 0.21
N LEU A 97 9.71 5.59 -0.43
CA LEU A 97 9.02 6.80 -0.82
C LEU A 97 8.32 6.54 -2.15
N LEU A 98 6.98 6.59 -2.15
CA LEU A 98 6.14 6.26 -3.29
C LEU A 98 5.30 7.47 -3.70
N TRP A 99 5.23 7.72 -5.00
CA TRP A 99 4.34 8.71 -5.60
C TRP A 99 3.37 8.04 -6.57
N ALA A 100 2.08 8.09 -6.25
CA ALA A 100 0.98 7.69 -7.13
C ALA A 100 0.82 8.70 -8.29
N PHE A 101 1.57 8.48 -9.37
CA PHE A 101 1.64 9.39 -10.51
C PHE A 101 0.37 9.33 -11.37
N ASN A 102 -0.10 8.12 -11.69
CA ASN A 102 -1.39 7.92 -12.33
C ASN A 102 -2.18 6.84 -11.56
N PRO A 103 -3.21 7.21 -10.78
CA PRO A 103 -4.01 6.27 -9.99
C PRO A 103 -4.85 5.32 -10.85
N ASP A 104 -5.03 5.63 -12.14
CA ASP A 104 -5.81 4.81 -13.05
C ASP A 104 -5.26 4.83 -14.48
N LEU A 105 -4.58 3.75 -14.85
CA LEU A 105 -4.20 3.49 -16.23
C LEU A 105 -4.66 2.10 -16.66
N ARG A 106 -4.77 1.93 -17.98
CA ARG A 106 -4.92 0.61 -18.57
C ARG A 106 -3.69 0.27 -19.40
N TYR A 107 -3.22 -0.96 -19.26
CA TYR A 107 -2.10 -1.48 -20.06
C TYR A 107 -2.38 -2.90 -20.50
N SER A 108 -1.67 -3.34 -21.52
CA SER A 108 -1.57 -4.74 -21.92
C SER A 108 -0.09 -5.08 -22.11
N SER A 109 0.26 -6.33 -21.89
CA SER A 109 1.64 -6.81 -22.05
C SER A 109 1.63 -8.13 -22.80
N SER A 110 2.61 -8.32 -23.68
CA SER A 110 2.86 -9.58 -24.38
C SER A 110 3.90 -10.45 -23.66
N SER A 111 4.28 -10.11 -22.42
CA SER A 111 5.22 -10.92 -21.63
C SER A 111 4.62 -12.27 -21.25
N ALA A 112 5.43 -13.31 -21.10
CA ALA A 112 4.99 -14.70 -20.87
C ALA A 112 4.00 -14.87 -19.70
N ASP A 113 4.18 -14.10 -18.63
CA ASP A 113 3.34 -14.20 -17.42
C ASP A 113 2.13 -13.23 -17.44
N HIS A 114 1.94 -12.46 -18.51
CA HIS A 114 0.88 -11.46 -18.62
C HIS A 114 0.00 -11.71 -19.85
N SER A 115 -1.27 -11.34 -19.68
CA SER A 115 -2.25 -11.45 -20.75
C SER A 115 -2.18 -10.23 -21.68
N ILE A 116 -2.43 -10.47 -22.96
CA ILE A 116 -2.70 -9.41 -23.95
C ILE A 116 -4.01 -8.64 -23.65
N VAL A 117 -4.83 -9.16 -22.73
CA VAL A 117 -6.04 -8.50 -22.24
C VAL A 117 -5.66 -7.24 -21.46
N SER A 118 -6.40 -6.15 -21.73
CA SER A 118 -6.23 -4.89 -21.03
C SER A 118 -6.51 -5.04 -19.53
N ARG A 119 -5.57 -4.60 -18.69
CA ARG A 119 -5.68 -4.60 -17.22
C ARG A 119 -5.61 -3.18 -16.68
N ARG A 120 -6.30 -2.89 -15.58
CA ARG A 120 -6.14 -1.65 -14.81
C ARG A 120 -4.98 -1.75 -13.83
N ALA A 121 -4.22 -0.66 -13.73
CA ALA A 121 -3.15 -0.49 -12.75
C ALA A 121 -3.04 0.97 -12.28
N MET A 122 -2.27 1.17 -11.22
CA MET A 122 -1.76 2.46 -10.78
C MET A 122 -0.29 2.57 -11.19
N LYS A 123 0.08 3.64 -11.91
CA LYS A 123 1.49 3.97 -12.14
C LYS A 123 2.03 4.67 -10.93
N VAL A 124 3.05 4.08 -10.34
CA VAL A 124 3.78 4.64 -9.21
C VAL A 124 5.21 4.95 -9.61
N LEU A 125 5.76 5.99 -8.98
CA LEU A 125 7.17 6.30 -8.97
C LEU A 125 7.68 5.99 -7.56
N TYR A 126 8.79 5.28 -7.41
CA TYR A 126 9.28 4.91 -6.09
C TYR A 126 10.80 5.02 -5.94
N GLN A 127 11.23 5.24 -4.69
CA GLN A 127 12.61 5.26 -4.25
C GLN A 127 12.73 4.54 -2.90
N ASN A 128 13.85 3.85 -2.70
CA ASN A 128 14.20 3.32 -1.39
C ASN A 128 14.72 4.48 -0.54
N VAL A 129 14.32 4.52 0.73
CA VAL A 129 14.76 5.52 1.71
C VAL A 129 15.33 4.81 2.92
N THR A 130 16.35 5.41 3.53
CA THR A 130 17.06 4.84 4.70
C THR A 130 16.67 5.49 6.02
N ASP A 131 15.93 6.59 5.95
CA ASP A 131 15.53 7.42 7.09
C ASP A 131 14.07 7.85 6.92
N VAL A 132 13.15 6.98 7.36
CA VAL A 132 11.71 7.22 7.35
C VAL A 132 11.33 8.32 8.32
N GLU A 133 11.92 8.33 9.52
CA GLU A 133 11.63 9.29 10.58
C GLU A 133 11.99 10.71 10.14
N GLY A 134 13.20 10.92 9.60
CA GLY A 134 13.61 12.24 9.10
C GLY A 134 12.79 12.74 7.89
N ILE A 135 12.12 11.84 7.15
CA ILE A 135 11.21 12.23 6.07
C ILE A 135 9.83 12.65 6.61
N LEU A 136 9.32 11.93 7.62
CA LEU A 136 8.03 12.22 8.25
C LEU A 136 8.11 13.44 9.17
N GLU A 137 9.21 13.55 9.91
CA GLU A 137 9.49 14.59 10.91
C GLU A 137 10.83 15.29 10.58
N PRO A 138 10.88 16.11 9.52
CA PRO A 138 12.09 16.86 9.20
C PRO A 138 12.47 17.83 10.32
N GLU A 139 13.78 17.99 10.57
CA GLU A 139 14.30 18.90 11.59
C GLU A 139 13.73 20.32 11.47
N ASP A 140 13.63 21.02 12.61
CA ASP A 140 13.03 22.35 12.75
C ASP A 140 13.53 23.34 11.67
N GLY A 141 12.66 23.62 10.70
CA GLY A 141 12.88 24.59 9.61
C GLY A 141 12.92 23.99 8.21
N ALA A 142 13.01 22.67 8.06
CA ALA A 142 12.82 22.00 6.78
C ALA A 142 11.32 21.78 6.51
N PRO A 143 10.80 22.14 5.32
CA PRO A 143 9.39 21.94 5.01
C PRO A 143 9.09 20.44 4.90
N THR A 144 8.12 19.95 5.69
CA THR A 144 7.52 18.64 5.47
C THR A 144 7.06 18.56 4.01
N PRO A 145 7.40 17.49 3.27
CA PRO A 145 7.00 17.39 1.88
C PRO A 145 5.48 17.53 1.78
N LEU A 146 5.00 18.58 1.08
CA LEU A 146 3.56 18.84 0.94
C LEU A 146 2.85 17.59 0.41
N SER A 147 1.78 17.19 1.11
CA SER A 147 0.91 16.05 0.75
C SER A 147 1.62 14.69 0.77
N LEU A 148 2.40 14.45 1.82
CA LEU A 148 3.04 13.18 2.16
C LEU A 148 2.32 12.52 3.35
N GLU A 149 1.96 11.25 3.21
CA GLU A 149 1.33 10.46 4.28
C GLU A 149 2.13 9.20 4.60
N GLU A 150 1.99 8.71 5.82
CA GLU A 150 2.60 7.47 6.29
C GLU A 150 1.68 6.28 5.98
N LEU A 151 2.26 5.21 5.43
CA LEU A 151 1.57 3.93 5.27
C LEU A 151 2.39 2.81 5.91
N PHE A 152 2.01 2.45 7.13
CA PHE A 152 2.56 1.28 7.81
C PHE A 152 2.00 -0.02 7.21
N LEU A 153 2.89 -0.95 6.86
CA LEU A 153 2.54 -2.29 6.40
C LEU A 153 3.19 -3.36 7.29
N PRO A 154 2.52 -4.51 7.52
CA PRO A 154 3.20 -5.66 8.12
C PRO A 154 4.42 -6.10 7.29
N GLU A 155 5.47 -6.58 7.96
CA GLU A 155 6.75 -6.93 7.33
C GLU A 155 6.60 -7.85 6.10
N ASN A 156 5.78 -8.89 6.21
CA ASN A 156 5.55 -9.81 5.10
C ASN A 156 4.89 -9.15 3.88
N ILE A 157 4.02 -8.17 4.11
CA ILE A 157 3.30 -7.41 3.08
C ILE A 157 4.25 -6.39 2.43
N TYR A 158 5.08 -5.74 3.24
CA TYR A 158 6.09 -4.81 2.77
C TYR A 158 7.12 -5.50 1.87
N ASP A 159 7.67 -6.64 2.30
CA ASP A 159 8.67 -7.38 1.52
C ASP A 159 8.08 -7.87 0.19
N GLU A 160 6.83 -8.35 0.18
CA GLU A 160 6.12 -8.75 -1.04
C GLU A 160 5.87 -7.56 -1.97
N LEU A 161 5.52 -6.39 -1.42
CA LEU A 161 5.35 -5.14 -2.18
C LEU A 161 6.67 -4.73 -2.86
N VAL A 162 7.80 -4.77 -2.15
CA VAL A 162 9.13 -4.47 -2.72
C VAL A 162 9.41 -5.37 -3.93
N VAL A 163 9.21 -6.68 -3.77
CA VAL A 163 9.41 -7.66 -4.84
C VAL A 163 8.47 -7.38 -6.01
N SER A 164 7.22 -7.01 -5.74
CA SER A 164 6.25 -6.72 -6.79
C SER A 164 6.56 -5.45 -7.57
N LEU A 165 6.99 -4.38 -6.89
CA LEU A 165 7.45 -3.14 -7.54
C LEU A 165 8.65 -3.41 -8.47
N GLN A 166 9.60 -4.23 -8.04
CA GLN A 166 10.74 -4.64 -8.86
C GLN A 166 10.32 -5.49 -10.06
N ARG A 167 9.45 -6.49 -9.86
CA ARG A 167 8.92 -7.34 -10.94
C ARG A 167 8.19 -6.50 -11.99
N SER A 168 7.33 -5.60 -11.53
CA SER A 168 6.53 -4.71 -12.37
C SER A 168 7.40 -3.71 -13.14
N ASN A 169 8.47 -3.20 -12.53
CA ASN A 169 9.47 -2.40 -13.21
C ASN A 169 10.07 -3.15 -14.43
N LEU A 170 10.37 -4.44 -14.27
CA LEU A 170 10.96 -5.24 -15.35
C LEU A 170 10.01 -5.48 -16.53
N LEU A 171 8.70 -5.35 -16.33
CA LEU A 171 7.70 -5.44 -17.42
C LEU A 171 7.78 -4.26 -18.40
N MET A 172 8.31 -3.13 -17.95
CA MET A 172 8.46 -1.97 -18.81
C MET A 172 9.72 -2.08 -19.69
N PRO A 173 9.67 -1.49 -20.91
CA PRO A 173 10.86 -1.28 -21.72
C PRO A 173 11.95 -0.57 -20.91
N ILE A 174 13.22 -0.90 -21.16
CA ILE A 174 14.37 -0.37 -20.39
C ILE A 174 14.33 1.16 -20.28
N SER A 175 13.97 1.86 -21.36
CA SER A 175 13.87 3.32 -21.41
C SER A 175 12.76 3.91 -20.53
N ALA A 176 11.78 3.11 -20.10
CA ALA A 176 10.64 3.52 -19.30
C ALA A 176 10.71 3.06 -17.83
N ARG A 177 11.75 2.32 -17.45
CA ARG A 177 11.94 1.80 -16.07
C ARG A 177 12.31 2.89 -15.08
N ILE A 178 12.92 3.97 -15.55
CA ILE A 178 13.38 5.08 -14.73
C ILE A 178 12.79 6.37 -15.30
N PHE A 179 12.22 7.19 -14.43
CA PHE A 179 11.83 8.55 -14.74
C PHE A 179 12.63 9.51 -13.86
N ARG A 180 13.64 10.14 -14.46
CA ARG A 180 14.66 10.93 -13.74
C ARG A 180 15.40 10.06 -12.72
N GLU A 181 15.26 10.32 -11.43
CA GLU A 181 15.82 9.56 -10.31
C GLU A 181 14.85 8.52 -9.71
N TRP A 182 13.65 8.38 -10.27
CA TRP A 182 12.60 7.51 -9.73
C TRP A 182 12.46 6.22 -10.51
N ASN A 183 12.34 5.09 -9.80
CA ASN A 183 11.93 3.84 -10.41
C ASN A 183 10.44 3.90 -10.74
N VAL A 184 10.05 3.35 -11.88
CA VAL A 184 8.65 3.28 -12.29
C VAL A 184 8.11 1.89 -11.97
N ALA A 185 6.88 1.77 -11.48
CA ALA A 185 6.19 0.49 -11.38
C ALA A 185 4.69 0.64 -11.67
N LEU A 186 4.04 -0.50 -11.92
CA LEU A 186 2.60 -0.65 -12.03
C LEU A 186 2.10 -1.52 -10.88
N LEU A 187 1.17 -1.00 -10.09
CA LEU A 187 0.42 -1.79 -9.11
C LEU A 187 -0.93 -2.15 -9.72
N ASP A 188 -1.18 -3.44 -9.94
CA ASP A 188 -2.47 -3.91 -10.45
C ASP A 188 -3.65 -3.44 -9.59
N ARG A 189 -4.77 -3.15 -10.25
CA ARG A 189 -6.01 -2.73 -9.59
C ARG A 189 -7.09 -3.79 -9.76
N LEU A 190 -7.97 -3.87 -8.77
CA LEU A 190 -9.16 -4.72 -8.88
C LEU A 190 -10.07 -4.24 -10.02
N GLU A 191 -10.31 -5.10 -10.99
CA GLU A 191 -11.36 -4.90 -11.99
C GLU A 191 -12.67 -5.51 -11.46
N LYS A 192 -13.74 -4.69 -11.40
CA LYS A 192 -15.07 -5.23 -11.19
C LYS A 192 -15.40 -6.09 -12.42
N ARG A 193 -15.64 -7.39 -12.23
CA ARG A 193 -16.20 -8.22 -13.29
C ARG A 193 -17.51 -7.56 -13.75
N PRO A 194 -17.72 -7.35 -15.06
CA PRO A 194 -19.01 -6.89 -15.55
C PRO A 194 -20.07 -7.90 -15.08
N ARG A 195 -21.15 -7.37 -14.48
CA ARG A 195 -22.33 -8.16 -14.12
C ARG A 195 -23.10 -8.56 -15.38
#